data_AF-A0A7S3ZDW9-F1
#
_entry.id   AF-A0A7S3ZDW9-F1
#
_cell.length_a   1.000
_cell.length_b   1.000
_cell.length_c   1.000
_cell.angle_alpha   90.00
_cell.angle_beta   90.00
_cell.angle_gamma   90.00
#
_symmetry.space_group_name_H-M   'P 1'
#
loop_
_entity.id
_entity.type
_entity.pdbx_description
1 polymer ?
#
loop_
_entity_poly.entity_id
_entity_poly.type
_entity_poly.pdbx_seq_one_letter_code
_entity_poly.pdbx_strand_id
1 'polypeptide(L)'
;MSSMLLLLGTVMVADEPNQGYVALRERVLARVLEETEALMAGTLASTLSSYGEYDMLKDRRIRVHHKSKNVDDPRDYDAVGVRPTKDGLEVVKSDGTKLTLLAEEVSISPA
;
A
#
# COMPACT_ATOMS: atom_id res chain seq x y z
N MET A 1 -5.05 36.95 60.55
CA MET A 1 -4.31 37.73 59.53
C MET A 1 -3.40 36.77 58.79
N SER A 2 -3.44 36.81 57.45
CA SER A 2 -2.40 36.47 56.45
C SER A 2 -1.54 35.20 56.65
N SER A 3 -1.25 34.35 55.67
CA SER A 3 -1.50 34.25 54.23
C SER A 3 -1.14 32.79 53.91
N MET A 4 -2.01 31.98 53.30
CA MET A 4 -2.04 31.72 51.86
C MET A 4 -0.64 31.62 51.22
N LEU A 5 -0.14 30.39 51.06
CA LEU A 5 0.68 30.01 49.93
C LEU A 5 0.26 28.60 49.48
N LEU A 6 -0.64 28.58 48.49
CA LEU A 6 -0.94 27.40 47.68
C LEU A 6 0.28 27.14 46.78
N LEU A 7 1.04 26.09 47.06
CA LEU A 7 1.91 25.50 46.04
C LEU A 7 0.99 24.72 45.07
N LEU A 8 0.61 25.39 43.98
CA LEU A 8 0.15 24.72 42.76
C LEU A 8 1.30 23.89 42.21
N GLY A 9 1.33 22.61 42.57
CA GLY A 9 2.06 21.57 41.86
C GLY A 9 1.11 20.83 40.91
N THR A 10 0.39 21.55 40.05
CA THR A 10 -0.40 20.92 38.99
C THR A 10 0.56 20.51 37.87
N VAL A 11 1.21 19.37 38.04
CA VAL A 11 1.75 18.58 36.93
C VAL A 11 1.12 17.20 37.02
N MET A 12 -0.19 17.14 36.80
CA MET A 12 -0.79 15.96 36.18
C MET A 12 -0.89 16.28 34.70
N VAL A 13 0.24 16.16 34.00
CA VAL A 13 0.18 15.86 32.57
C VAL A 13 -0.43 14.46 32.52
N ALA A 14 -1.69 14.38 32.10
CA ALA A 14 -2.30 13.11 31.74
C ALA A 14 -1.55 12.58 30.51
N ASP A 15 -0.48 11.80 30.73
CA ASP A 15 0.34 11.19 29.67
C ASP A 15 0.09 9.67 29.57
N GLU A 16 -1.17 9.24 29.62
CA GLU A 16 -1.53 7.85 29.33
C GLU A 16 -2.66 7.69 28.29
N PRO A 17 -2.50 8.26 27.08
CA PRO A 17 -3.07 7.62 25.88
C PRO A 17 -2.03 6.94 25.00
N ASN A 18 -0.72 7.12 25.23
CA ASN A 18 0.26 6.92 24.15
C ASN A 18 1.13 5.65 24.24
N GLN A 19 1.33 5.04 25.43
CA GLN A 19 2.21 3.87 25.54
C GLN A 19 1.70 2.64 24.76
N GLY A 20 0.39 2.40 24.75
CA GLY A 20 -0.21 1.29 24.00
C GLY A 20 -0.07 1.44 22.48
N TYR A 21 -0.20 2.67 21.96
CA TYR A 21 0.00 2.98 20.54
C TYR A 21 1.48 2.91 20.14
N VAL A 22 2.38 3.38 21.00
CA VAL A 22 3.83 3.25 20.79
C VAL A 22 4.23 1.78 20.70
N ALA A 23 3.81 0.95 21.66
CA ALA A 23 4.09 -0.48 21.66
C ALA A 23 3.46 -1.21 20.45
N LEU A 24 2.28 -0.80 19.99
CA LEU A 24 1.68 -1.35 18.76
C LEU A 24 2.48 -0.95 17.52
N ARG A 25 2.86 0.33 17.39
CA ARG A 25 3.64 0.84 16.26
C ARG A 25 4.98 0.13 16.17
N GLU A 26 5.68 -0.06 17.29
CA GLU A 26 6.95 -0.77 17.33
C GLU A 26 6.81 -2.23 16.90
N ARG A 27 5.75 -2.92 17.34
CA ARG A 27 5.47 -4.30 16.90
C ARG A 27 5.14 -4.38 15.41
N VAL A 28 4.35 -3.46 14.89
CA VAL A 28 4.05 -3.39 13.45
C VAL A 28 5.34 -3.14 12.65
N LEU A 29 6.17 -2.19 13.10
CA LEU A 29 7.45 -1.91 12.45
C LEU A 29 8.38 -3.13 12.46
N ALA A 30 8.55 -3.78 13.61
CA ALA A 30 9.35 -4.99 13.72
C ALA A 30 8.85 -6.07 12.76
N ARG A 31 7.53 -6.29 12.69
CA ARG A 31 6.94 -7.26 11.77
C ARG A 31 7.18 -6.89 10.30
N VAL A 32 7.02 -5.62 9.94
CA VAL A 32 7.28 -5.16 8.56
C VAL A 32 8.74 -5.39 8.17
N LEU A 33 9.68 -5.15 9.08
CA LEU A 33 11.11 -5.40 8.84
C LEU A 33 11.39 -6.89 8.64
N GLU A 34 10.88 -7.75 9.53
CA GLU A 34 11.01 -9.21 9.41
C GLU A 34 10.46 -9.74 8.07
N GLU A 35 9.26 -9.31 7.68
CA GLU A 35 8.63 -9.74 6.43
C GLU A 35 9.39 -9.20 5.20
N THR A 36 9.93 -7.98 5.28
CA THR A 36 10.73 -7.39 4.20
C THR A 36 12.03 -8.16 4.01
N GLU A 37 12.73 -8.51 5.10
CA GLU A 37 13.95 -9.33 5.06
C GLU A 37 13.66 -10.71 4.46
N ALA A 38 12.56 -11.35 4.86
CA ALA A 38 12.14 -12.63 4.30
C ALA A 38 11.87 -12.54 2.79
N LEU A 39 11.19 -11.47 2.33
CA LEU A 39 10.95 -11.22 0.91
C LEU A 39 12.23 -10.98 0.12
N MET A 40 13.19 -10.24 0.69
CA MET A 40 14.49 -9.96 0.06
C MET A 40 15.37 -11.21 -0.05
N ALA A 41 15.27 -12.13 0.91
CA ALA A 41 16.00 -13.41 0.88
C ALA A 41 15.34 -14.45 -0.05
N GLY A 42 14.07 -14.26 -0.40
CA GLY A 42 13.30 -15.16 -1.25
C GLY A 42 13.69 -15.09 -2.73
N THR A 43 13.08 -15.98 -3.52
CA THR A 43 13.19 -15.94 -4.99
C THR A 43 12.07 -15.11 -5.60
N LEU A 44 12.28 -14.56 -6.80
CA LEU A 44 11.21 -13.91 -7.55
C LEU A 44 10.00 -14.83 -7.75
N ALA A 45 10.24 -16.13 -7.97
CA ALA A 45 9.17 -17.11 -8.17
C ALA A 45 8.30 -17.29 -6.91
N SER A 46 8.91 -17.38 -5.72
CA SER A 46 8.16 -17.45 -4.46
C SER A 46 7.38 -16.16 -4.20
N THR A 47 7.98 -15.00 -4.48
CA THR A 47 7.32 -13.70 -4.31
C THR A 47 6.12 -13.55 -5.26
N LEU A 48 6.25 -13.95 -6.52
CA LEU A 48 5.14 -13.93 -7.49
C LEU A 48 4.02 -14.89 -7.10
N SER A 49 4.34 -16.06 -6.53
CA SER A 49 3.35 -17.01 -6.03
C SER A 49 2.53 -16.39 -4.90
N SER A 50 3.19 -15.80 -3.90
CA SER A 50 2.50 -15.14 -2.79
C SER A 50 1.72 -13.92 -3.25
N TYR A 51 2.26 -13.11 -4.18
CA TYR A 51 1.56 -11.94 -4.70
C TYR A 51 0.22 -12.31 -5.34
N GLY A 52 0.18 -13.41 -6.10
CA GLY A 52 -1.05 -13.85 -6.78
C GLY A 52 -2.22 -14.16 -5.84
N GLU A 53 -1.96 -14.46 -4.56
CA GLU A 53 -3.00 -14.66 -3.54
C GLU A 53 -3.64 -13.35 -3.07
N TYR A 54 -2.91 -12.24 -3.18
CA TYR A 54 -3.32 -10.92 -2.68
C TYR A 54 -3.50 -9.88 -3.81
N ASP A 55 -3.48 -10.33 -5.08
CA ASP A 55 -3.60 -9.45 -6.24
C ASP A 55 -5.00 -8.82 -6.32
N MET A 56 -5.07 -7.52 -6.08
CA MET A 56 -6.31 -6.75 -6.12
C MET A 56 -6.78 -6.40 -7.54
N LEU A 57 -5.91 -6.53 -8.53
CA LEU A 57 -6.16 -6.15 -9.93
C LEU A 57 -6.60 -7.33 -10.78
N LYS A 58 -6.29 -8.56 -10.35
CA LYS A 58 -6.68 -9.79 -11.03
C LYS A 58 -8.18 -9.84 -11.31
N ASP A 59 -8.52 -10.13 -12.56
CA ASP A 59 -9.87 -10.23 -13.10
C ASP A 59 -10.72 -8.95 -12.96
N ARG A 60 -10.11 -7.81 -12.59
CA ARG A 60 -10.78 -6.52 -12.48
C ARG A 60 -10.54 -5.65 -13.70
N ARG A 61 -11.55 -4.85 -14.03
CA ARG A 61 -11.42 -3.76 -15.00
C ARG A 61 -10.63 -2.63 -14.35
N ILE A 62 -9.56 -2.23 -15.02
CA ILE A 62 -8.66 -1.17 -14.60
C ILE A 62 -8.52 -0.14 -15.71
N ARG A 63 -8.19 1.09 -15.34
CA ARG A 63 -7.72 2.11 -16.26
C ARG A 63 -6.21 2.28 -16.08
N VAL A 64 -5.49 2.13 -17.18
CA VAL A 64 -4.04 2.32 -17.26
C VAL A 64 -3.77 3.76 -17.66
N HIS A 65 -3.00 4.46 -16.84
CA HIS A 65 -2.62 5.85 -17.06
C HIS A 65 -1.22 5.92 -17.67
N HIS A 66 -1.09 6.59 -18.81
CA HIS A 66 0.22 6.74 -19.46
C HIS A 66 1.09 7.80 -18.76
N LYS A 67 0.46 8.70 -18.01
CA LYS A 67 1.10 9.66 -17.09
C LYS A 67 0.57 9.42 -15.68
N SER A 68 0.50 10.46 -14.85
CA SER A 68 -0.18 10.39 -13.57
C SER A 68 -1.70 10.42 -13.74
N LYS A 69 -2.43 9.75 -12.84
CA LYS A 69 -3.91 9.68 -12.86
C LYS A 69 -4.65 11.04 -12.85
N ASN A 70 -3.95 12.13 -12.51
CA ASN A 70 -4.51 13.48 -12.43
C ASN A 70 -4.33 14.27 -13.74
N VAL A 71 -3.74 13.65 -14.77
CA VAL A 71 -3.53 14.24 -16.08
C VAL A 71 -4.31 13.41 -17.08
N ASP A 72 -5.36 14.00 -17.65
CA ASP A 72 -6.10 13.36 -18.74
C ASP A 72 -5.18 13.25 -19.96
N ASP A 73 -4.82 12.01 -20.32
CA ASP A 73 -3.99 11.72 -21.47
C ASP A 73 -4.82 10.86 -22.44
N PRO A 74 -4.91 11.23 -23.74
CA PRO A 74 -5.67 10.46 -24.72
C PRO A 74 -5.12 9.05 -24.94
N ARG A 75 -3.92 8.75 -24.41
CA ARG A 75 -3.30 7.43 -24.44
C ARG A 75 -3.69 6.58 -23.24
N ASP A 76 -4.48 7.07 -22.30
CA ASP A 76 -5.06 6.27 -21.24
C ASP A 76 -6.08 5.28 -21.80
N TYR A 77 -6.09 4.06 -21.28
CA TYR A 77 -6.95 3.00 -21.79
C TYR A 77 -7.45 2.06 -20.70
N ASP A 78 -8.58 1.42 -20.97
CA ASP A 78 -9.13 0.41 -20.09
C ASP A 78 -8.58 -0.98 -20.46
N ALA A 79 -8.33 -1.79 -19.43
CA ALA A 79 -7.90 -3.16 -19.55
C ALA A 79 -8.48 -4.03 -18.43
N VAL A 80 -8.31 -5.34 -18.53
CA VAL A 80 -8.57 -6.31 -17.46
C VAL A 80 -7.23 -6.83 -16.95
N GLY A 81 -7.00 -6.77 -15.64
CA GLY A 81 -5.82 -7.33 -15.00
C GLY A 81 -5.84 -8.86 -15.06
N VAL A 82 -4.72 -9.48 -15.44
CA VAL A 82 -4.62 -10.95 -15.54
C VAL A 82 -3.82 -11.51 -14.38
N ARG A 83 -2.53 -11.19 -14.33
CA ARG A 83 -1.61 -11.66 -13.29
C ARG A 83 -0.28 -10.90 -13.36
N PRO A 84 0.46 -10.80 -12.25
CA PRO A 84 1.87 -10.48 -12.29
C PRO A 84 2.67 -11.63 -12.93
N THR A 85 3.73 -11.27 -13.61
CA THR A 85 4.75 -12.17 -14.15
C THR A 85 6.13 -11.64 -13.80
N LYS A 86 7.17 -12.40 -14.10
CA LYS A 86 8.55 -11.92 -13.98
C LYS A 86 8.85 -10.70 -14.86
N ASP A 87 8.04 -10.48 -15.90
CA ASP A 87 8.24 -9.43 -16.90
C ASP A 87 7.33 -8.22 -16.64
N GLY A 88 6.49 -8.25 -15.59
CA GLY A 88 5.52 -7.20 -15.28
C GLY A 88 4.09 -7.72 -15.11
N LEU A 89 3.12 -6.81 -15.04
CA LEU A 89 1.69 -7.14 -14.92
C LEU A 89 1.09 -7.39 -16.30
N GLU A 90 0.57 -8.60 -16.55
CA GLU A 90 -0.17 -8.91 -17.77
C GLU A 90 -1.58 -8.32 -17.70
N VAL A 91 -1.99 -7.63 -18.77
CA VAL A 91 -3.33 -7.06 -18.93
C VAL A 91 -3.90 -7.34 -20.31
N VAL A 92 -5.23 -7.30 -20.43
CA VAL A 92 -5.96 -7.49 -21.70
C VAL A 92 -6.79 -6.26 -21.99
N LYS A 93 -6.56 -5.59 -23.12
CA LYS A 93 -7.39 -4.47 -23.59
C LYS A 93 -8.76 -4.95 -24.07
N SER A 94 -9.71 -4.03 -24.20
CA SER A 94 -11.06 -4.33 -24.73
C SER A 94 -11.08 -4.90 -26.15
N ASP A 95 -10.05 -4.62 -26.95
CA ASP A 95 -9.85 -5.17 -28.30
C ASP A 95 -9.24 -6.59 -28.30
N GLY A 96 -8.98 -7.17 -27.12
CA GLY A 96 -8.35 -8.48 -26.94
C GLY A 96 -6.82 -8.48 -26.96
N THR A 97 -6.18 -7.33 -27.18
CA THR A 97 -4.72 -7.19 -27.17
C THR A 97 -4.17 -7.47 -25.78
N LYS A 98 -3.19 -8.37 -25.70
CA LYS A 98 -2.43 -8.64 -24.48
C LYS A 98 -1.20 -7.73 -24.40
N LEU A 99 -0.99 -7.12 -23.24
CA LEU A 99 0.15 -6.25 -22.96
C LEU A 99 0.75 -6.60 -21.60
N THR A 100 2.02 -6.23 -21.43
CA THR A 100 2.73 -6.32 -20.15
C THR A 100 3.06 -4.90 -19.68
N LEU A 101 2.57 -4.54 -18.50
CA LEU A 101 2.83 -3.28 -17.83
C LEU A 101 4.05 -3.43 -16.92
N LEU A 102 4.93 -2.43 -16.92
CA LEU A 102 6.18 -2.42 -16.14
C LEU A 102 6.11 -1.47 -14.95
N ALA A 103 5.51 -0.29 -15.13
CA ALA A 103 5.54 0.77 -14.13
C ALA A 103 4.41 1.80 -14.30
N GLU A 104 3.38 1.46 -15.06
CA GLU A 104 2.23 2.32 -15.31
C GLU A 104 1.38 2.50 -14.05
N GLU A 105 0.83 3.70 -13.87
CA GLU A 105 -0.15 3.94 -12.81
C GLU A 105 -1.49 3.31 -13.23
N VAL A 106 -2.15 2.59 -12.33
CA VAL A 106 -3.42 1.92 -12.58
C VAL A 106 -4.45 2.33 -11.54
N SER A 107 -5.68 2.53 -11.99
CA SER A 107 -6.84 2.72 -11.11
C SER A 107 -7.87 1.63 -11.35
N ILE A 108 -8.52 1.16 -10.29
CA ILE A 108 -9.65 0.24 -10.42
C ILE A 108 -10.85 1.09 -10.83
N SER A 109 -11.42 0.79 -12.01
CA SER A 109 -12.64 1.45 -12.44
C SER A 109 -13.82 0.96 -11.59
N PRO A 110 -14.69 1.85 -11.06
CA PRO A 110 -15.92 1.42 -10.39
C PRO A 110 -16.77 0.57 -11.35
N ALA A 111 -17.39 -0.48 -10.82
CA ALA A 111 -18.29 -1.36 -11.56
C ALA A 111 -19.59 -0.65 -11.97
#